data_AF-A0A176WR13-F1
#
_entry.id   AF-A0A176WR13-F1
#
_cell.length_a   1.000
_cell.length_b   1.000
_cell.length_c   1.000
_cell.angle_alpha   90.00
_cell.angle_beta   90.00
_cell.angle_gamma   90.00
#
_symmetry.space_group_name_H-M   'P 1'
#
loop_
_entity.id
_entity.type
_entity.pdbx_description
1 polymer ?
#
loop_
_entity_poly.entity_id
_entity_poly.type
_entity_poly.pdbx_seq_one_letter_code
_entity_poly.pdbx_strand_id
1 'polypeptide(L)'
;MVMMMDYTIQHPSCVCSGSFARPRYPTHHHRPPPRHKRSTANCGSSSNKAGLNKLVEWRLTPRATDKVSPAAAHNDLTQRPDSGLLSERFNATLLTGQGSRTATFISSIVYEIAHKLVELVASSSARLKPVLTPWRLISLSTVELRFGGLNKMATTLRHGCISAVNITSVRSSEAKNAERSRISFLGDNSRLRQGSSAKLASIFEPCRQRSVTFGSLRINCMVLETKPSVEKKTTLHDLFEKEGQSPWYDNLSRPVVALKSLIDNGVRGVTSNPTIFEKAITSSDLYDDQFRQLMKEGNGVEEVFWGLAVTDIQDACDLFLALYEESKGGDGFVSLEVSPRLAQDGEGTVAAANRLHKLVNRPNLYIKIPATAECVPAVKSVISQEISVNVTLIFSLARYEAVIDAYLEGLEAIKNDDLSKVSSVASFFVSRVDVLVDKRLEKIGSEEALALRGKAANAQAALAFKLYQEKFSGPRWEALAKRGANKQRLLWASTGVKNPAYSDVLYIAPLVGPDTVNTMPLNALEAFVDHGTVSRTIDANLGEAKQIYDKVEELGILWADVGSQLEVEGVASFEKSFDNLISSLQAKADKL
;
A
#
# COMPACT_ATOMS: atom_id res chain seq x y z
N MET A 1 -31.52 -44.22 10.64
CA MET A 1 -31.19 -44.71 11.99
C MET A 1 -29.98 -43.89 12.44
N VAL A 2 -30.14 -42.89 13.31
CA VAL A 2 -31.33 -42.47 14.07
C VAL A 2 -32.30 -41.62 13.19
N MET A 3 -33.43 -41.16 13.74
CA MET A 3 -34.44 -40.27 13.15
C MET A 3 -34.61 -39.02 14.03
N MET A 4 -35.16 -37.92 13.49
CA MET A 4 -36.12 -36.97 14.08
C MET A 4 -35.89 -35.54 13.55
N MET A 5 -36.90 -34.69 13.32
CA MET A 5 -38.28 -34.94 12.87
C MET A 5 -38.88 -33.59 12.45
N ASP A 6 -39.34 -33.43 11.20
CA ASP A 6 -39.99 -32.20 10.77
C ASP A 6 -41.41 -32.05 11.34
N TYR A 7 -41.74 -30.83 11.78
CA TYR A 7 -43.11 -30.44 12.14
C TYR A 7 -43.64 -29.38 11.18
N THR A 8 -44.54 -29.81 10.29
CA THR A 8 -45.37 -28.91 9.47
C THR A 8 -46.83 -29.09 9.88
N ILE A 9 -47.52 -28.00 10.22
CA ILE A 9 -48.95 -28.00 10.56
C ILE A 9 -49.72 -27.40 9.39
N GLN A 10 -50.83 -28.02 8.99
CA GLN A 10 -51.65 -27.56 7.88
C GLN A 10 -53.15 -27.76 8.14
N HIS A 11 -53.95 -26.78 7.67
CA HIS A 11 -55.34 -26.93 7.21
C HIS A 11 -56.44 -27.09 8.30
N PRO A 12 -57.74 -26.79 7.99
CA PRO A 12 -58.35 -26.89 6.65
C PRO A 12 -59.33 -25.79 6.13
N SER A 13 -59.46 -25.84 4.79
CA SER A 13 -60.69 -25.70 3.97
C SER A 13 -61.55 -24.42 3.96
N CYS A 14 -61.75 -23.86 2.75
CA CYS A 14 -63.06 -23.85 2.08
C CYS A 14 -62.91 -23.80 0.53
N VAL A 15 -63.98 -23.95 -0.25
CA VAL A 15 -63.94 -24.35 -1.70
C VAL A 15 -64.99 -23.57 -2.56
N CYS A 16 -64.88 -23.66 -3.90
CA CYS A 16 -65.80 -23.22 -4.99
C CYS A 16 -65.59 -21.80 -5.57
N SER A 17 -65.83 -21.49 -6.87
CA SER A 17 -66.03 -22.28 -8.11
C SER A 17 -66.13 -21.40 -9.40
N GLY A 18 -65.76 -21.90 -10.59
CA GLY A 18 -65.94 -21.27 -11.94
C GLY A 18 -64.66 -20.63 -12.52
N SER A 19 -64.23 -20.74 -13.80
CA SER A 19 -64.85 -20.93 -15.15
C SER A 19 -65.48 -19.64 -15.72
N PHE A 20 -65.24 -19.16 -16.96
CA PHE A 20 -64.76 -19.77 -18.23
C PHE A 20 -64.08 -18.73 -19.19
N ALA A 21 -63.34 -19.22 -20.21
CA ALA A 21 -63.09 -18.63 -21.56
C ALA A 21 -62.11 -17.43 -21.84
N ARG A 22 -61.52 -17.48 -23.05
CA ARG A 22 -60.80 -16.42 -23.85
C ARG A 22 -61.73 -15.99 -25.04
N PRO A 23 -61.34 -15.35 -26.20
CA PRO A 23 -60.04 -14.79 -26.69
C PRO A 23 -60.07 -13.49 -27.58
N ARG A 24 -58.88 -13.00 -28.01
CA ARG A 24 -58.44 -12.60 -29.40
C ARG A 24 -57.53 -11.35 -29.48
N TYR A 25 -56.68 -11.32 -30.53
CA TYR A 25 -55.81 -10.21 -31.01
C TYR A 25 -56.39 -9.59 -32.31
N PRO A 26 -55.96 -8.38 -32.76
CA PRO A 26 -54.93 -8.30 -33.82
C PRO A 26 -53.95 -7.09 -33.72
N THR A 27 -53.06 -6.95 -34.71
CA THR A 27 -51.91 -6.01 -34.81
C THR A 27 -52.02 -5.01 -35.99
N HIS A 28 -51.27 -3.90 -36.00
CA HIS A 28 -50.84 -3.20 -37.25
C HIS A 28 -49.62 -2.25 -37.08
N HIS A 29 -48.96 -1.86 -38.19
CA HIS A 29 -47.77 -0.97 -38.30
C HIS A 29 -48.04 0.29 -39.17
N HIS A 30 -47.25 1.37 -39.03
CA HIS A 30 -46.42 2.01 -40.11
C HIS A 30 -45.61 3.26 -39.61
N ARG A 31 -45.06 4.14 -40.49
CA ARG A 31 -43.82 4.96 -40.28
C ARG A 31 -43.89 6.48 -40.72
N PRO A 32 -42.88 7.35 -40.41
CA PRO A 32 -42.84 8.86 -40.53
C PRO A 32 -42.40 9.37 -41.95
N PRO A 33 -42.27 10.69 -42.34
CA PRO A 33 -41.69 11.90 -41.65
C PRO A 33 -42.41 13.26 -42.01
N PRO A 34 -41.83 14.51 -42.17
CA PRO A 34 -40.52 15.14 -41.81
C PRO A 34 -40.49 16.63 -41.26
N ARG A 35 -39.30 17.06 -40.79
CA ARG A 35 -38.64 18.44 -40.79
C ARG A 35 -39.45 19.77 -40.86
N HIS A 36 -39.14 20.76 -39.99
CA HIS A 36 -38.37 22.01 -40.33
C HIS A 36 -38.29 23.14 -39.25
N LYS A 37 -37.14 23.86 -39.20
CA LYS A 37 -36.93 25.32 -38.86
C LYS A 37 -37.28 25.81 -37.43
N ARG A 38 -36.88 27.02 -36.95
CA ARG A 38 -35.69 27.92 -37.05
C ARG A 38 -35.93 29.15 -36.10
N SER A 39 -34.90 29.94 -35.75
CA SER A 39 -34.93 31.26 -35.03
C SER A 39 -35.50 31.25 -33.59
N THR A 40 -34.91 31.81 -32.51
CA THR A 40 -34.15 33.05 -32.19
C THR A 40 -34.98 34.30 -31.81
N ALA A 41 -34.63 34.86 -30.64
CA ALA A 41 -34.68 36.27 -30.24
C ALA A 41 -35.94 36.90 -29.56
N ASN A 42 -35.73 37.25 -28.29
CA ASN A 42 -35.97 38.56 -27.65
C ASN A 42 -37.37 39.07 -27.26
N CYS A 43 -37.32 40.01 -26.30
CA CYS A 43 -38.37 40.86 -25.73
C CYS A 43 -39.41 40.16 -24.82
N GLY A 44 -39.91 40.79 -23.75
CA GLY A 44 -39.45 42.06 -23.15
C GLY A 44 -40.37 42.65 -22.07
N SER A 45 -39.79 42.96 -20.90
CA SER A 45 -40.13 44.09 -19.99
C SER A 45 -41.59 44.41 -19.59
N SER A 46 -41.90 44.27 -18.29
CA SER A 46 -42.65 45.24 -17.44
C SER A 46 -43.11 44.61 -16.11
N SER A 47 -43.43 45.32 -15.01
CA SER A 47 -42.82 46.53 -14.42
C SER A 47 -43.44 46.83 -13.03
N ASN A 48 -42.63 47.22 -12.03
CA ASN A 48 -43.02 48.00 -10.82
C ASN A 48 -44.00 47.31 -9.80
N LYS A 49 -44.10 47.71 -8.51
CA LYS A 49 -43.52 48.83 -7.73
C LYS A 49 -43.46 48.51 -6.20
N ALA A 50 -42.84 49.42 -5.42
CA ALA A 50 -42.61 49.44 -3.95
C ALA A 50 -41.35 48.68 -3.48
N GLY A 51 -40.53 49.16 -2.52
CA GLY A 51 -40.55 50.40 -1.71
C GLY A 51 -40.91 50.14 -0.23
N LEU A 52 -40.13 50.52 0.80
CA LEU A 52 -38.93 51.37 0.87
C LEU A 52 -37.92 50.91 1.97
N ASN A 53 -36.64 51.28 1.79
CA ASN A 53 -35.63 51.64 2.82
C ASN A 53 -35.15 50.55 3.84
N LYS A 54 -33.90 50.55 4.33
CA LYS A 54 -32.75 51.49 4.15
C LYS A 54 -31.41 50.81 4.51
N LEU A 55 -30.31 51.21 3.82
CA LEU A 55 -28.87 51.33 4.24
C LEU A 55 -28.26 50.28 5.22
N VAL A 56 -27.02 49.79 5.03
CA VAL A 56 -25.76 50.53 4.75
C VAL A 56 -24.81 49.71 3.87
N GLU A 57 -24.08 50.37 2.96
CA GLU A 57 -22.84 49.86 2.31
C GLU A 57 -21.59 50.48 2.96
N TRP A 58 -20.44 49.79 2.88
CA TRP A 58 -19.13 50.40 2.58
C TRP A 58 -18.15 49.35 2.03
N ARG A 59 -17.39 49.70 0.99
CA ARG A 59 -16.39 48.83 0.34
C ARG A 59 -15.28 49.71 -0.26
N LEU A 60 -14.07 49.71 0.31
CA LEU A 60 -12.96 50.55 -0.19
C LEU A 60 -11.56 49.90 -0.07
N THR A 61 -10.82 50.03 -1.18
CA THR A 61 -9.35 50.08 -1.36
C THR A 61 -9.12 50.96 -2.62
N PRO A 62 -7.90 51.31 -3.09
CA PRO A 62 -6.54 51.04 -2.57
C PRO A 62 -5.58 52.27 -2.58
N ARG A 63 -4.29 52.03 -2.20
CA ARG A 63 -3.01 52.61 -2.74
C ARG A 63 -2.01 53.17 -1.71
N ALA A 64 -0.74 53.15 -2.14
CA ALA A 64 0.48 53.69 -1.52
C ALA A 64 0.64 55.22 -1.80
N THR A 65 1.67 55.98 -1.39
CA THR A 65 3.08 55.71 -1.00
C THR A 65 3.45 56.47 0.31
N ASP A 66 4.71 56.63 0.81
CA ASP A 66 6.07 56.43 0.28
C ASP A 66 7.13 56.15 1.39
N LYS A 67 8.42 56.18 1.02
CA LYS A 67 9.61 55.94 1.85
C LYS A 67 9.91 57.08 2.85
N VAL A 68 10.51 56.74 4.00
CA VAL A 68 11.73 57.38 4.57
C VAL A 68 12.43 56.39 5.52
N SER A 69 13.76 56.43 5.59
CA SER A 69 14.57 56.02 6.75
C SER A 69 15.68 57.06 6.94
N PRO A 70 16.21 57.26 8.16
CA PRO A 70 17.53 56.69 8.41
C PRO A 70 17.83 56.24 9.86
N ALA A 71 18.86 55.39 9.94
CA ALA A 71 19.78 55.06 11.03
C ALA A 71 19.63 55.67 12.45
N ALA A 72 19.80 54.78 13.44
CA ALA A 72 20.51 55.03 14.70
C ALA A 72 21.38 53.80 15.02
N ALA A 73 22.46 53.94 15.79
CA ALA A 73 23.47 52.89 16.01
C ALA A 73 23.93 52.77 17.47
N HIS A 74 24.43 51.58 17.82
CA HIS A 74 25.34 51.22 18.93
C HIS A 74 25.34 52.07 20.23
N ASN A 75 24.82 51.48 21.31
CA ASN A 75 25.58 51.01 22.51
C ASN A 75 24.60 50.59 23.63
N ASP A 76 24.96 49.89 24.71
CA ASP A 76 25.90 48.78 25.01
C ASP A 76 25.66 48.39 26.50
N LEU A 77 26.36 47.38 27.04
CA LEU A 77 26.56 47.04 28.46
C LEU A 77 25.45 46.28 29.23
N THR A 78 25.65 44.97 29.35
CA THR A 78 25.54 44.12 30.58
C THR A 78 24.19 44.05 31.34
N GLN A 79 23.70 42.90 31.83
CA GLN A 79 24.39 41.89 32.67
C GLN A 79 23.83 40.45 32.51
N ARG A 80 24.57 39.47 33.05
CA ARG A 80 24.19 38.08 33.42
C ARG A 80 24.19 37.99 34.97
N PRO A 81 23.59 36.98 35.66
CA PRO A 81 23.44 35.55 35.31
C PRO A 81 21.94 35.10 35.38
N ASP A 82 21.50 33.83 35.47
CA ASP A 82 22.15 32.61 35.96
C ASP A 82 21.64 31.29 35.31
N SER A 83 22.23 30.17 35.73
CA SER A 83 22.17 28.86 35.06
C SER A 83 21.40 27.79 35.83
N GLY A 84 20.69 26.92 35.09
CA GLY A 84 20.01 25.73 35.61
C GLY A 84 20.36 24.50 34.77
N LEU A 85 21.33 23.71 35.23
CA LEU A 85 21.77 22.47 34.58
C LEU A 85 21.02 21.26 35.17
N LEU A 86 20.37 20.49 34.31
CA LEU A 86 20.08 19.07 34.54
C LEU A 86 20.78 18.24 33.48
N SER A 87 21.29 17.07 33.87
CA SER A 87 22.27 16.31 33.10
C SER A 87 21.75 14.93 32.71
N GLU A 88 21.74 14.63 31.41
CA GLU A 88 21.65 13.26 30.90
C GLU A 88 22.97 12.86 30.25
N ARG A 89 23.41 11.62 30.49
CA ARG A 89 24.72 11.10 30.06
C ARG A 89 24.59 10.25 28.79
N PHE A 90 24.90 10.80 27.64
CA PHE A 90 25.15 10.01 26.43
C PHE A 90 26.64 9.69 26.28
N ASN A 91 27.01 8.41 26.44
CA ASN A 91 28.38 7.93 26.22
C ASN A 91 28.69 7.79 24.72
N ALA A 92 29.08 8.88 24.08
CA ALA A 92 29.67 8.83 22.74
C ALA A 92 31.08 8.23 22.80
N THR A 93 31.24 6.98 22.31
CA THR A 93 32.56 6.35 22.15
C THR A 93 33.05 6.57 20.72
N LEU A 94 34.23 7.18 20.56
CA LEU A 94 34.84 7.35 19.24
C LEU A 94 35.22 5.99 18.63
N LEU A 95 34.86 5.78 17.37
CA LEU A 95 35.55 4.84 16.48
C LEU A 95 36.25 5.63 15.38
N THR A 96 37.57 5.79 15.52
CA THR A 96 38.43 6.33 14.46
C THR A 96 38.54 5.33 13.32
N GLY A 97 38.42 5.80 12.09
CA GLY A 97 38.20 4.92 10.93
C GLY A 97 39.48 4.44 10.24
N GLN A 98 39.42 3.20 9.72
CA GLN A 98 40.04 2.78 8.45
C GLN A 98 39.30 1.53 7.95
N GLY A 99 38.62 1.62 6.81
CA GLY A 99 37.68 0.56 6.39
C GLY A 99 37.23 0.57 4.92
N SER A 100 37.97 1.22 4.01
CA SER A 100 37.62 1.29 2.58
C SER A 100 38.76 0.82 1.69
N ARG A 101 38.63 -0.41 1.16
CA ARG A 101 39.25 -1.01 -0.05
C ARG A 101 39.13 -2.55 -0.05
N THR A 102 39.14 -3.18 1.11
CA THR A 102 39.15 -4.66 1.25
C THR A 102 37.82 -5.31 0.87
N ALA A 103 36.69 -4.70 1.24
CA ALA A 103 35.35 -5.25 0.98
C ALA A 103 35.05 -5.39 -0.52
N THR A 104 35.41 -4.38 -1.32
CA THR A 104 35.20 -4.35 -2.77
C THR A 104 35.95 -5.49 -3.47
N PHE A 105 37.17 -5.80 -3.03
CA PHE A 105 38.01 -6.82 -3.64
C PHE A 105 37.49 -8.25 -3.42
N ILE A 106 36.89 -8.51 -2.24
CA ILE A 106 36.28 -9.81 -1.92
C ILE A 106 35.03 -10.04 -2.78
N SER A 107 34.21 -9.00 -2.99
CA SER A 107 33.00 -9.08 -3.83
C SER A 107 33.31 -9.53 -5.26
N SER A 108 34.28 -8.87 -5.93
CA SER A 108 34.64 -9.21 -7.31
C SER A 108 35.14 -10.64 -7.48
N ILE A 109 35.90 -11.18 -6.52
CA ILE A 109 36.41 -12.57 -6.59
C ILE A 109 35.28 -13.58 -6.46
N VAL A 110 34.31 -13.35 -5.56
CA VAL A 110 33.12 -14.22 -5.44
C VAL A 110 32.28 -14.19 -6.72
N TYR A 111 32.13 -13.02 -7.33
CA TYR A 111 31.38 -12.85 -8.58
C TYR A 111 32.04 -13.58 -9.76
N GLU A 112 33.36 -13.44 -9.93
CA GLU A 112 34.15 -14.13 -10.97
C GLU A 112 34.07 -15.66 -10.85
N ILE A 113 34.17 -16.19 -9.62
CA ILE A 113 34.07 -17.63 -9.35
C ILE A 113 32.65 -18.15 -9.64
N ALA A 114 31.61 -17.39 -9.27
CA ALA A 114 30.23 -17.73 -9.59
C ALA A 114 29.98 -17.75 -11.11
N HIS A 115 30.47 -16.75 -11.83
CA HIS A 115 30.29 -16.65 -13.29
C HIS A 115 30.95 -17.82 -14.03
N LYS A 116 32.18 -18.19 -13.66
CA LYS A 116 32.90 -19.32 -14.27
C LYS A 116 32.31 -20.69 -13.91
N LEU A 117 31.65 -20.82 -12.74
CA LEU A 117 30.86 -22.01 -12.42
C LEU A 117 29.61 -22.12 -13.29
N VAL A 118 28.93 -21.01 -13.59
CA VAL A 118 27.78 -20.99 -14.52
C VAL A 118 28.23 -21.38 -15.94
N GLU A 119 29.37 -20.87 -16.42
CA GLU A 119 29.93 -21.24 -17.73
C GLU A 119 30.32 -22.73 -17.83
N LEU A 120 30.89 -23.32 -16.75
CA LEU A 120 31.20 -24.75 -16.70
C LEU A 120 29.95 -25.64 -16.76
N VAL A 121 28.86 -25.21 -16.14
CA VAL A 121 27.57 -25.91 -16.18
C VAL A 121 26.90 -25.75 -17.54
N ALA A 122 26.93 -24.55 -18.12
CA ALA A 122 26.36 -24.27 -19.45
C ALA A 122 27.05 -25.07 -20.57
N SER A 123 28.39 -25.11 -20.57
CA SER A 123 29.19 -25.85 -21.55
C SER A 123 29.05 -27.38 -21.45
N SER A 124 28.56 -27.90 -20.32
CA SER A 124 28.31 -29.34 -20.10
C SER A 124 26.92 -29.82 -20.56
N SER A 125 26.07 -28.94 -21.08
CA SER A 125 24.61 -29.17 -21.21
C SER A 125 24.13 -30.11 -22.34
N ALA A 126 25.03 -30.68 -23.14
CA ALA A 126 24.70 -31.41 -24.38
C ALA A 126 23.98 -32.77 -24.20
N ARG A 127 23.75 -33.27 -22.98
CA ARG A 127 23.10 -34.58 -22.72
C ARG A 127 22.01 -34.62 -21.64
N LEU A 128 21.49 -33.47 -21.18
CA LEU A 128 20.40 -33.42 -20.19
C LEU A 128 19.28 -32.44 -20.56
N LYS A 129 18.45 -32.87 -21.51
CA LYS A 129 17.05 -32.46 -21.67
C LYS A 129 16.22 -33.77 -21.75
N PRO A 130 15.05 -33.92 -21.09
CA PRO A 130 14.15 -32.85 -20.64
C PRO A 130 13.43 -33.13 -19.28
N VAL A 131 13.97 -32.68 -18.13
CA VAL A 131 13.21 -32.65 -16.85
C VAL A 131 13.62 -31.46 -15.96
N LEU A 132 13.08 -30.25 -16.21
CA LEU A 132 13.18 -29.11 -15.28
C LEU A 132 11.95 -28.20 -15.37
N THR A 133 11.11 -28.24 -14.33
CA THR A 133 10.31 -27.09 -13.88
C THR A 133 11.19 -26.13 -13.06
N PRO A 134 10.83 -24.84 -12.88
CA PRO A 134 11.71 -23.87 -12.23
C PRO A 134 11.87 -24.16 -10.73
N TRP A 135 13.12 -24.26 -10.27
CA TRP A 135 13.46 -24.32 -8.84
C TRP A 135 13.93 -22.94 -8.35
N ARG A 136 13.59 -22.61 -7.09
CA ARG A 136 14.00 -21.36 -6.43
C ARG A 136 15.54 -21.22 -6.38
N LEU A 137 16.04 -20.00 -6.45
CA LEU A 137 17.46 -19.67 -6.25
C LEU A 137 17.87 -20.03 -4.80
N ILE A 138 18.81 -20.97 -4.65
CA ILE A 138 19.35 -21.40 -3.35
C ILE A 138 20.67 -20.67 -3.08
N SER A 139 20.81 -20.11 -1.88
CA SER A 139 22.05 -19.47 -1.42
C SER A 139 23.18 -20.50 -1.27
N LEU A 140 24.21 -20.40 -2.13
CA LEU A 140 25.38 -21.28 -2.10
C LEU A 140 26.35 -20.87 -0.98
N SER A 141 26.07 -21.34 0.23
CA SER A 141 26.94 -21.20 1.39
C SER A 141 27.87 -22.41 1.53
N THR A 142 29.18 -22.16 1.50
CA THR A 142 30.29 -23.11 1.77
C THR A 142 30.60 -24.14 0.67
N VAL A 143 31.83 -24.11 0.16
CA VAL A 143 32.47 -25.19 -0.62
C VAL A 143 33.79 -25.57 0.07
N GLU A 144 33.91 -26.80 0.56
CA GLU A 144 35.15 -27.31 1.17
C GLU A 144 35.94 -28.15 0.15
N LEU A 145 37.12 -27.68 -0.26
CA LEU A 145 38.05 -28.41 -1.13
C LEU A 145 39.23 -28.97 -0.34
N ARG A 146 39.58 -30.23 -0.60
CA ARG A 146 40.78 -30.88 -0.05
C ARG A 146 41.61 -31.48 -1.18
N PHE A 147 42.91 -31.13 -1.21
CA PHE A 147 43.84 -31.61 -2.22
C PHE A 147 44.76 -32.70 -1.66
N GLY A 148 44.77 -33.86 -2.32
CA GLY A 148 45.86 -34.84 -2.22
C GLY A 148 46.87 -34.57 -3.33
N GLY A 149 48.16 -34.49 -2.99
CA GLY A 149 49.20 -34.01 -3.91
C GLY A 149 49.70 -35.02 -4.94
N LEU A 150 50.29 -34.51 -6.02
CA LEU A 150 51.06 -35.25 -7.02
C LEU A 150 52.22 -34.38 -7.53
N ASN A 151 53.28 -35.00 -8.06
CA ASN A 151 54.58 -34.36 -8.30
C ASN A 151 55.02 -34.51 -9.77
N LYS A 152 55.76 -33.50 -10.30
CA LYS A 152 56.47 -33.36 -11.59
C LYS A 152 55.83 -32.39 -12.62
N MET A 153 56.69 -31.73 -13.40
CA MET A 153 56.41 -30.64 -14.37
C MET A 153 57.60 -30.49 -15.36
N ALA A 154 57.50 -29.53 -16.30
CA ALA A 154 58.45 -29.14 -17.38
C ALA A 154 58.24 -29.94 -18.70
N THR A 155 58.41 -29.40 -19.93
CA THR A 155 58.84 -28.06 -20.47
C THR A 155 58.46 -28.00 -21.98
N THR A 156 58.37 -26.92 -22.78
CA THR A 156 58.53 -25.43 -22.68
C THR A 156 57.73 -24.77 -23.84
N LEU A 157 57.29 -23.49 -23.76
CA LEU A 157 57.43 -22.45 -24.81
C LEU A 157 56.85 -21.07 -24.40
N ARG A 158 57.16 -20.01 -25.17
CA ARG A 158 56.76 -18.60 -24.91
C ARG A 158 55.82 -18.07 -25.99
N HIS A 159 54.85 -17.21 -25.62
CA HIS A 159 54.59 -15.84 -26.13
C HIS A 159 53.21 -15.32 -25.65
N GLY A 160 53.09 -14.01 -25.42
CA GLY A 160 51.81 -13.32 -25.15
C GLY A 160 51.53 -12.94 -23.69
N CYS A 161 51.10 -11.69 -23.47
CA CYS A 161 50.49 -11.07 -22.28
C CYS A 161 51.01 -11.46 -20.87
N ILE A 162 51.61 -10.49 -20.17
CA ILE A 162 51.95 -10.61 -18.73
C ILE A 162 50.82 -10.01 -17.89
N SER A 163 50.04 -10.88 -17.26
CA SER A 163 49.36 -10.58 -15.99
C SER A 163 50.19 -11.20 -14.86
N ALA A 164 50.73 -10.38 -13.96
CA ALA A 164 51.71 -10.84 -12.97
C ALA A 164 51.09 -11.12 -11.59
N VAL A 165 50.74 -12.38 -11.32
CA VAL A 165 50.69 -12.93 -9.96
C VAL A 165 51.77 -13.98 -9.88
N ASN A 166 52.73 -13.79 -8.97
CA ASN A 166 53.95 -14.59 -8.92
C ASN A 166 53.84 -15.67 -7.83
N ILE A 167 54.22 -16.91 -8.14
CA ILE A 167 54.24 -18.04 -7.19
C ILE A 167 55.69 -18.51 -7.04
N THR A 168 56.25 -18.37 -5.84
CA THR A 168 57.51 -18.99 -5.47
C THR A 168 57.27 -20.33 -4.76
N SER A 169 58.04 -21.34 -5.15
CA SER A 169 57.97 -22.69 -4.59
C SER A 169 59.18 -22.99 -3.70
N VAL A 170 58.99 -23.84 -2.69
CA VAL A 170 60.09 -24.46 -1.93
C VAL A 170 59.82 -25.98 -1.85
N ARG A 171 60.88 -26.78 -1.93
CA ARG A 171 60.82 -28.25 -1.94
C ARG A 171 61.49 -28.85 -0.70
N SER A 172 60.82 -29.86 -0.13
CA SER A 172 61.34 -31.09 0.52
C SER A 172 62.42 -31.05 1.62
N SER A 173 62.29 -32.02 2.55
CA SER A 173 63.34 -32.63 3.42
C SER A 173 64.10 -31.66 4.36
N GLU A 174 64.05 -31.77 5.70
CA GLU A 174 64.22 -32.98 6.55
C GLU A 174 63.59 -32.79 7.96
N ALA A 175 63.80 -33.79 8.84
CA ALA A 175 63.79 -33.72 10.32
C ALA A 175 62.52 -33.31 11.10
N LYS A 176 61.81 -34.35 11.59
CA LYS A 176 61.37 -34.55 13.00
C LYS A 176 60.40 -33.54 13.68
N ASN A 177 59.21 -34.06 14.02
CA ASN A 177 58.36 -33.71 15.17
C ASN A 177 58.61 -32.37 15.92
N ALA A 178 57.86 -31.33 15.55
CA ALA A 178 57.47 -30.24 16.45
C ALA A 178 56.06 -29.71 16.09
N GLU A 179 55.50 -28.91 16.98
CA GLU A 179 54.09 -28.57 17.21
C GLU A 179 53.22 -28.05 16.04
N ARG A 180 51.89 -28.12 16.23
CA ARG A 180 50.86 -27.53 15.35
C ARG A 180 50.65 -26.04 15.64
N SER A 181 51.46 -25.17 15.05
CA SER A 181 51.22 -23.72 15.07
C SER A 181 49.97 -23.36 14.24
N ARG A 182 48.91 -22.90 14.91
CA ARG A 182 47.75 -22.27 14.24
C ARG A 182 48.07 -20.81 13.93
N ILE A 183 47.67 -20.34 12.75
CA ILE A 183 47.45 -18.91 12.49
C ILE A 183 45.96 -18.76 12.16
N SER A 184 45.27 -17.92 12.93
CA SER A 184 43.82 -17.71 12.83
C SER A 184 43.50 -16.26 13.18
N PHE A 185 42.97 -15.51 12.21
CA PHE A 185 42.51 -14.13 12.42
C PHE A 185 41.00 -14.07 12.58
N LEU A 186 40.56 -14.21 13.83
CA LEU A 186 39.47 -13.43 14.41
C LEU A 186 39.76 -13.27 15.90
N GLY A 187 39.26 -12.20 16.50
CA GLY A 187 39.55 -11.87 17.89
C GLY A 187 38.97 -12.89 18.89
N ASP A 188 39.72 -13.07 19.98
CA ASP A 188 39.40 -13.81 21.20
C ASP A 188 39.30 -15.36 21.12
N ASN A 189 39.80 -16.01 22.17
CA ASN A 189 40.23 -17.41 22.19
C ASN A 189 39.14 -18.37 22.70
N SER A 190 37.97 -18.38 22.05
CA SER A 190 36.98 -19.44 22.30
C SER A 190 37.22 -20.66 21.40
N ARG A 191 37.54 -21.82 22.01
CA ARG A 191 37.68 -23.08 21.26
C ARG A 191 36.33 -23.47 20.67
N LEU A 192 36.21 -23.55 19.34
CA LEU A 192 35.11 -24.23 18.66
C LEU A 192 35.06 -25.70 19.13
N ARG A 193 34.23 -25.98 20.13
CA ARG A 193 33.87 -27.32 20.60
C ARG A 193 33.07 -28.06 19.52
N GLN A 194 32.92 -29.37 19.64
CA GLN A 194 32.16 -30.24 18.73
C GLN A 194 30.63 -29.98 18.68
N GLY A 195 30.16 -28.82 19.16
CA GLY A 195 28.75 -28.39 19.13
C GLY A 195 28.37 -27.49 17.96
N SER A 196 29.32 -27.05 17.11
CA SER A 196 29.01 -26.19 15.96
C SER A 196 28.09 -26.87 14.93
N SER A 197 28.29 -28.16 14.65
CA SER A 197 27.37 -28.95 13.81
C SER A 197 25.98 -29.08 14.42
N ALA A 198 25.86 -29.18 15.75
CA ALA A 198 24.56 -29.20 16.42
C ALA A 198 23.82 -27.87 16.29
N LYS A 199 24.54 -26.74 16.32
CA LYS A 199 23.98 -25.38 16.14
C LYS A 199 23.59 -25.07 14.68
N LEU A 200 24.10 -25.84 13.71
CA LEU A 200 23.60 -25.84 12.33
C LEU A 200 22.40 -26.77 12.16
N ALA A 201 22.42 -27.96 12.78
CA ALA A 201 21.30 -28.90 12.78
C ALA A 201 20.04 -28.42 13.52
N SER A 202 20.14 -27.35 14.31
CA SER A 202 18.98 -26.62 14.86
C SER A 202 18.35 -25.62 13.88
N ILE A 203 19.03 -25.27 12.78
CA ILE A 203 18.59 -24.27 11.79
C ILE A 203 18.23 -24.93 10.45
N PHE A 204 18.95 -25.99 10.07
CA PHE A 204 18.81 -26.67 8.77
C PHE A 204 18.60 -28.17 8.91
N GLU A 205 17.91 -28.76 7.93
CA GLU A 205 17.82 -30.22 7.74
C GLU A 205 18.48 -30.66 6.43
N PRO A 206 19.25 -31.77 6.42
CA PRO A 206 19.96 -32.25 5.24
C PRO A 206 19.02 -33.08 4.34
N CYS A 207 18.24 -32.41 3.49
CA CYS A 207 17.21 -33.04 2.66
C CYS A 207 17.79 -34.02 1.62
N ARG A 208 18.90 -33.68 0.95
CA ARG A 208 19.60 -34.58 0.01
C ARG A 208 21.11 -34.39 0.02
N GLN A 209 21.83 -35.52 -0.08
CA GLN A 209 23.28 -35.56 -0.26
C GLN A 209 23.60 -36.22 -1.62
N ARG A 210 24.43 -35.57 -2.44
CA ARG A 210 24.96 -36.13 -3.71
C ARG A 210 26.47 -35.96 -3.75
N SER A 211 27.20 -37.06 -3.89
CA SER A 211 28.65 -37.05 -4.14
C SER A 211 28.93 -37.25 -5.64
N VAL A 212 29.68 -36.34 -6.25
CA VAL A 212 30.22 -36.49 -7.61
C VAL A 212 31.74 -36.66 -7.50
N THR A 213 32.30 -37.60 -8.26
CA THR A 213 33.74 -37.92 -8.22
C THR A 213 34.38 -37.63 -9.57
N PHE A 214 35.38 -36.76 -9.59
CA PHE A 214 36.20 -36.46 -10.77
C PHE A 214 37.65 -36.82 -10.45
N GLY A 215 38.10 -37.98 -10.94
CA GLY A 215 39.40 -38.55 -10.57
C GLY A 215 39.50 -38.76 -9.06
N SER A 216 40.55 -38.20 -8.44
CA SER A 216 40.77 -38.23 -7.00
C SER A 216 39.96 -37.20 -6.19
N LEU A 217 39.25 -36.27 -6.86
CA LEU A 217 38.45 -35.24 -6.20
C LEU A 217 37.01 -35.72 -6.01
N ARG A 218 36.53 -35.71 -4.76
CA ARG A 218 35.16 -36.04 -4.39
C ARG A 218 34.44 -34.79 -3.89
N ILE A 219 33.48 -34.29 -4.67
CA ILE A 219 32.66 -33.13 -4.32
C ILE A 219 31.35 -33.64 -3.72
N ASN A 220 31.12 -33.33 -2.44
CA ASN A 220 29.86 -33.61 -1.76
C ASN A 220 28.98 -32.36 -1.77
N CYS A 221 27.88 -32.39 -2.52
CA CYS A 221 26.84 -31.38 -2.43
C CYS A 221 25.80 -31.84 -1.39
N MET A 222 25.49 -30.98 -0.42
CA MET A 222 24.45 -31.18 0.58
C MET A 222 23.42 -30.05 0.43
N VAL A 223 22.17 -30.41 0.17
CA VAL A 223 21.06 -29.46 0.21
C VAL A 223 20.62 -29.32 1.66
N LEU A 224 20.81 -28.11 2.20
CA LEU A 224 20.34 -27.71 3.52
C LEU A 224 19.06 -26.90 3.35
N GLU A 225 17.93 -27.47 3.77
CA GLU A 225 16.66 -26.75 3.84
C GLU A 225 16.56 -26.11 5.23
N THR A 226 16.22 -24.82 5.31
CA THR A 226 15.93 -24.18 6.59
C THR A 226 14.72 -24.86 7.23
N LYS A 227 14.82 -25.23 8.51
CA LYS A 227 13.62 -25.59 9.27
C LYS A 227 12.64 -24.42 9.20
N PRO A 228 11.33 -24.67 9.08
CA PRO A 228 10.36 -23.60 9.23
C PRO A 228 10.57 -22.98 10.62
N SER A 229 10.98 -21.71 10.64
CA SER A 229 10.88 -20.91 11.85
C SER A 229 9.43 -20.91 12.28
N VAL A 230 9.17 -21.04 13.58
CA VAL A 230 7.84 -20.75 14.11
C VAL A 230 7.65 -19.24 13.95
N GLU A 231 6.99 -18.86 12.85
CA GLU A 231 6.64 -17.48 12.57
C GLU A 231 5.84 -16.95 13.75
N LYS A 232 6.30 -15.83 14.31
CA LYS A 232 5.71 -15.25 15.52
C LYS A 232 4.42 -14.53 15.13
N LYS A 233 3.35 -15.31 14.92
CA LYS A 233 2.03 -14.78 14.57
C LYS A 233 1.63 -13.65 15.50
N THR A 234 1.08 -12.61 14.90
CA THR A 234 0.65 -11.37 15.54
C THR A 234 -0.87 -11.25 15.46
N THR A 235 -1.43 -10.29 16.18
CA THR A 235 -2.85 -9.90 16.07
C THR A 235 -3.26 -9.55 14.63
N LEU A 236 -2.31 -9.10 13.78
CA LEU A 236 -2.53 -8.83 12.36
C LEU A 236 -2.66 -10.10 11.50
N HIS A 237 -1.91 -11.16 11.83
CA HIS A 237 -2.07 -12.47 11.19
C HIS A 237 -3.45 -13.04 11.54
N ASP A 238 -3.81 -13.00 12.82
CA ASP A 238 -5.12 -13.45 13.31
C ASP A 238 -6.29 -12.69 12.67
N LEU A 239 -6.17 -11.36 12.51
CA LEU A 239 -7.19 -10.51 11.89
C LEU A 239 -7.52 -10.95 10.45
N PHE A 240 -6.53 -11.39 9.69
CA PHE A 240 -6.74 -11.94 8.36
C PHE A 240 -7.18 -13.42 8.39
N GLU A 241 -6.46 -14.27 9.12
CA GLU A 241 -6.68 -15.73 9.12
C GLU A 241 -8.02 -16.16 9.73
N LYS A 242 -8.52 -15.42 10.73
CA LYS A 242 -9.77 -15.75 11.44
C LYS A 242 -10.96 -14.98 10.89
N GLU A 243 -10.79 -13.68 10.62
CA GLU A 243 -11.90 -12.77 10.33
C GLU A 243 -11.94 -12.27 8.88
N GLY A 244 -10.92 -12.57 8.07
CA GLY A 244 -10.88 -12.17 6.66
C GLY A 244 -10.72 -10.67 6.41
N GLN A 245 -10.25 -9.90 7.40
CA GLN A 245 -9.90 -8.49 7.24
C GLN A 245 -8.39 -8.36 6.97
N SER A 246 -8.01 -7.67 5.90
CA SER A 246 -6.59 -7.44 5.60
C SER A 246 -6.06 -6.18 6.31
N PRO A 247 -5.07 -6.28 7.21
CA PRO A 247 -4.39 -5.12 7.76
C PRO A 247 -3.42 -4.54 6.73
N TRP A 248 -3.58 -3.25 6.42
CA TRP A 248 -2.72 -2.48 5.53
C TRP A 248 -2.06 -1.33 6.30
N TYR A 249 -0.97 -0.80 5.75
CA TYR A 249 -0.21 0.30 6.34
C TYR A 249 -0.45 1.62 5.58
N ASP A 250 -0.87 2.68 6.28
CA ASP A 250 -1.18 3.99 5.68
C ASP A 250 0.03 4.95 5.69
N ASN A 251 1.18 4.46 5.20
CA ASN A 251 2.39 5.26 5.00
C ASN A 251 3.35 4.58 3.99
N LEU A 252 4.04 5.38 3.17
CA LEU A 252 5.11 4.93 2.27
C LEU A 252 6.22 5.98 2.26
N SER A 253 7.43 5.57 2.62
CA SER A 253 8.60 6.45 2.72
C SER A 253 9.90 5.66 2.63
N ARG A 254 10.98 6.31 2.17
CA ARG A 254 12.33 5.73 2.20
C ARG A 254 12.84 5.53 3.63
N PRO A 255 13.64 4.48 3.89
CA PRO A 255 14.01 3.41 2.95
C PRO A 255 12.90 2.36 2.85
N VAL A 256 12.42 2.08 1.64
CA VAL A 256 11.21 1.25 1.41
C VAL A 256 11.33 -0.18 1.98
N VAL A 257 12.55 -0.70 2.08
CA VAL A 257 12.88 -1.99 2.74
C VAL A 257 12.39 -2.08 4.20
N ALA A 258 12.13 -0.95 4.88
CA ALA A 258 11.53 -0.94 6.21
C ALA A 258 10.15 -1.60 6.26
N LEU A 259 9.39 -1.57 5.15
CA LEU A 259 8.11 -2.27 5.01
C LEU A 259 8.23 -3.77 5.25
N LYS A 260 9.40 -4.39 5.00
CA LYS A 260 9.58 -5.82 5.22
C LYS A 260 9.27 -6.22 6.68
N SER A 261 9.68 -5.42 7.66
CA SER A 261 9.39 -5.73 9.07
C SER A 261 7.91 -5.59 9.43
N LEU A 262 7.09 -4.94 8.58
CA LEU A 262 5.64 -4.89 8.72
C LEU A 262 4.97 -6.09 8.01
N ILE A 263 5.47 -6.45 6.83
CA ILE A 263 5.04 -7.65 6.07
C ILE A 263 5.31 -8.92 6.90
N ASP A 264 6.53 -9.07 7.43
CA ASP A 264 6.92 -10.19 8.30
C ASP A 264 6.11 -10.23 9.63
N ASN A 265 5.42 -9.13 10.00
CA ASN A 265 4.49 -9.03 11.13
C ASN A 265 3.01 -9.06 10.73
N GLY A 266 2.70 -9.36 9.46
CA GLY A 266 1.34 -9.66 8.97
C GLY A 266 0.67 -8.56 8.14
N VAL A 267 1.33 -7.46 7.80
CA VAL A 267 0.76 -6.41 6.91
C VAL A 267 0.64 -6.91 5.47
N ARG A 268 -0.52 -6.64 4.86
CA ARG A 268 -0.96 -7.25 3.58
C ARG A 268 -1.07 -6.28 2.40
N GLY A 269 -0.70 -5.01 2.59
CA GLY A 269 -0.68 -3.98 1.56
C GLY A 269 -0.35 -2.60 2.14
N VAL A 270 -0.22 -1.60 1.28
CA VAL A 270 0.21 -0.24 1.68
C VAL A 270 -0.48 0.87 0.86
N THR A 271 -0.82 1.98 1.51
CA THR A 271 -1.36 3.18 0.87
C THR A 271 -0.39 4.37 0.97
N SER A 272 -0.23 5.10 -0.14
CA SER A 272 0.34 6.45 -0.15
C SER A 272 -0.76 7.52 -0.28
N ASN A 273 -0.39 8.78 -0.07
CA ASN A 273 -1.16 9.99 -0.35
C ASN A 273 -0.20 11.20 -0.45
N PRO A 274 -0.64 12.39 -0.91
CA PRO A 274 0.24 13.56 -1.06
C PRO A 274 0.91 14.00 0.25
N THR A 275 0.18 13.98 1.38
CA THR A 275 0.69 14.39 2.71
C THR A 275 1.75 13.42 3.26
N ILE A 276 1.70 12.14 2.87
CA ILE A 276 2.74 11.14 3.15
C ILE A 276 4.04 11.54 2.44
N PHE A 277 3.97 11.77 1.11
CA PHE A 277 5.15 12.16 0.33
C PHE A 277 5.69 13.55 0.73
N GLU A 278 4.82 14.52 1.02
CA GLU A 278 5.18 15.84 1.58
C GLU A 278 6.12 15.68 2.77
N LYS A 279 5.72 14.87 3.76
CA LYS A 279 6.51 14.64 4.99
C LYS A 279 7.76 13.81 4.73
N ALA A 280 7.67 12.75 3.94
CA ALA A 280 8.80 11.84 3.69
C ALA A 280 9.95 12.56 2.95
N ILE A 281 9.62 13.36 1.94
CA ILE A 281 10.58 14.04 1.06
C ILE A 281 11.19 15.30 1.71
N THR A 282 10.46 15.95 2.63
CA THR A 282 10.95 17.16 3.33
C THR A 282 11.69 16.87 4.63
N SER A 283 11.44 15.72 5.28
CA SER A 283 12.09 15.37 6.55
C SER A 283 13.38 14.54 6.40
N SER A 284 13.78 14.19 5.16
CA SER A 284 14.91 13.27 4.90
C SER A 284 15.74 13.64 3.66
N ASP A 285 17.04 13.33 3.74
CA ASP A 285 18.03 13.38 2.68
C ASP A 285 18.03 12.13 1.76
N LEU A 286 17.29 11.06 2.11
CA LEU A 286 17.21 9.80 1.34
C LEU A 286 16.64 9.94 -0.09
N TYR A 287 16.18 11.13 -0.45
CA TYR A 287 15.68 11.49 -1.78
C TYR A 287 16.68 12.33 -2.58
N ASP A 288 17.74 12.87 -1.97
CA ASP A 288 18.63 13.88 -2.57
C ASP A 288 19.34 13.42 -3.85
N ASP A 289 19.95 12.24 -3.84
CA ASP A 289 20.76 11.78 -4.98
C ASP A 289 19.91 11.55 -6.24
N GLN A 290 18.75 10.91 -6.09
CA GLN A 290 17.83 10.71 -7.21
C GLN A 290 17.15 12.02 -7.62
N PHE A 291 16.81 12.90 -6.69
CA PHE A 291 16.30 14.23 -7.01
C PHE A 291 17.32 15.03 -7.85
N ARG A 292 18.60 15.01 -7.46
CA ARG A 292 19.73 15.59 -8.20
C ARG A 292 19.98 14.91 -9.55
N GLN A 293 19.63 13.64 -9.72
CA GLN A 293 19.70 12.95 -11.01
C GLN A 293 18.55 13.42 -11.93
N LEU A 294 17.30 13.27 -11.49
CA LEU A 294 16.10 13.56 -12.29
C LEU A 294 16.02 15.06 -12.69
N MET A 295 16.51 15.98 -11.85
CA MET A 295 16.65 17.40 -12.22
C MET A 295 17.67 17.64 -13.35
N LYS A 296 18.76 16.86 -13.42
CA LYS A 296 19.78 16.98 -14.49
C LYS A 296 19.31 16.45 -15.84
N GLU A 297 18.26 15.64 -15.85
CA GLU A 297 17.61 15.14 -17.07
C GLU A 297 16.74 16.23 -17.74
N GLY A 298 16.63 17.42 -17.16
CA GLY A 298 15.89 18.57 -17.69
C GLY A 298 14.40 18.58 -17.34
N ASN A 299 13.98 17.67 -16.45
CA ASN A 299 12.59 17.55 -16.00
C ASN A 299 12.17 18.72 -15.09
N GLY A 300 10.91 19.13 -15.21
CA GLY A 300 10.29 20.06 -14.26
C GLY A 300 10.06 19.39 -12.89
N VAL A 301 10.00 20.19 -11.82
CA VAL A 301 9.94 19.70 -10.43
C VAL A 301 8.79 18.72 -10.16
N GLU A 302 7.62 18.92 -10.77
CA GLU A 302 6.49 17.98 -10.63
C GLU A 302 6.76 16.64 -11.33
N GLU A 303 7.48 16.62 -12.46
CA GLU A 303 7.89 15.38 -13.12
C GLU A 303 8.99 14.65 -12.33
N VAL A 304 9.88 15.41 -11.69
CA VAL A 304 10.86 14.86 -10.75
C VAL A 304 10.17 14.24 -9.53
N PHE A 305 9.12 14.87 -8.98
CA PHE A 305 8.29 14.25 -7.94
C PHE A 305 7.69 12.91 -8.42
N TRP A 306 7.08 12.87 -9.61
CA TRP A 306 6.53 11.63 -10.14
C TRP A 306 7.59 10.55 -10.33
N GLY A 307 8.81 10.90 -10.76
CA GLY A 307 9.94 9.96 -10.83
C GLY A 307 10.35 9.37 -9.47
N LEU A 308 10.42 10.19 -8.41
CA LEU A 308 10.66 9.72 -7.04
C LEU A 308 9.54 8.79 -6.56
N ALA A 309 8.28 9.20 -6.71
CA ALA A 309 7.12 8.45 -6.24
C ALA A 309 6.94 7.11 -6.99
N VAL A 310 7.14 7.08 -8.31
CA VAL A 310 7.11 5.84 -9.11
C VAL A 310 8.18 4.86 -8.65
N THR A 311 9.37 5.34 -8.26
CA THR A 311 10.45 4.49 -7.75
C THR A 311 10.06 3.84 -6.43
N ASP A 312 9.58 4.62 -5.45
CA ASP A 312 9.16 4.10 -4.13
C ASP A 312 8.00 3.10 -4.24
N ILE A 313 7.10 3.34 -5.20
CA ILE A 313 5.97 2.45 -5.50
C ILE A 313 6.43 1.16 -6.19
N GLN A 314 7.41 1.22 -7.10
CA GLN A 314 8.01 0.02 -7.72
C GLN A 314 8.73 -0.85 -6.69
N ASP A 315 9.57 -0.26 -5.84
CA ASP A 315 10.26 -0.96 -4.75
C ASP A 315 9.26 -1.62 -3.78
N ALA A 316 8.18 -0.90 -3.42
CA ALA A 316 7.12 -1.46 -2.57
C ALA A 316 6.36 -2.60 -3.26
N CYS A 317 6.04 -2.46 -4.56
CA CYS A 317 5.38 -3.51 -5.34
C CYS A 317 6.22 -4.79 -5.37
N ASP A 318 7.54 -4.67 -5.56
CA ASP A 318 8.45 -5.81 -5.62
C ASP A 318 8.65 -6.49 -4.24
N LEU A 319 8.54 -5.74 -3.13
CA LEU A 319 8.49 -6.32 -1.77
C LEU A 319 7.20 -7.11 -1.51
N PHE A 320 6.04 -6.60 -1.97
CA PHE A 320 4.75 -7.25 -1.78
C PHE A 320 4.42 -8.32 -2.83
N LEU A 321 5.19 -8.45 -3.92
CA LEU A 321 4.88 -9.32 -5.06
C LEU A 321 4.66 -10.78 -4.69
N ALA A 322 5.48 -11.33 -3.78
CA ALA A 322 5.32 -12.71 -3.30
C ALA A 322 3.96 -12.93 -2.62
N LEU A 323 3.50 -11.97 -1.80
CA LEU A 323 2.19 -12.03 -1.16
C LEU A 323 1.05 -11.90 -2.19
N TYR A 324 1.22 -11.07 -3.22
CA TYR A 324 0.26 -10.95 -4.32
C TYR A 324 0.13 -12.27 -5.09
N GLU A 325 1.24 -12.94 -5.42
CA GLU A 325 1.23 -14.25 -6.08
C GLU A 325 0.61 -15.35 -5.19
N GLU A 326 0.99 -15.43 -3.91
CA GLU A 326 0.49 -16.43 -2.96
C GLU A 326 -1.00 -16.23 -2.62
N SER A 327 -1.46 -14.98 -2.53
CA SER A 327 -2.89 -14.63 -2.37
C SER A 327 -3.68 -14.61 -3.67
N LYS A 328 -3.04 -14.89 -4.83
CA LYS A 328 -3.62 -14.87 -6.17
C LYS A 328 -4.30 -13.55 -6.54
N GLY A 329 -3.73 -12.42 -6.10
CA GLY A 329 -4.30 -11.09 -6.32
C GLY A 329 -5.40 -10.67 -5.33
N GLY A 330 -5.55 -11.38 -4.20
CA GLY A 330 -6.42 -10.96 -3.10
C GLY A 330 -5.82 -9.85 -2.22
N ASP A 331 -4.48 -9.86 -2.05
CA ASP A 331 -3.69 -8.93 -1.24
C ASP A 331 -2.34 -8.61 -1.93
N GLY A 332 -1.40 -7.98 -1.21
CA GLY A 332 -0.07 -7.64 -1.72
C GLY A 332 -0.04 -6.38 -2.59
N PHE A 333 -1.03 -5.50 -2.43
CA PHE A 333 -1.16 -4.30 -3.27
C PHE A 333 -0.50 -3.05 -2.68
N VAL A 334 -0.11 -2.16 -3.57
CA VAL A 334 0.48 -0.84 -3.30
C VAL A 334 -0.36 0.23 -4.00
N SER A 335 -0.81 1.26 -3.29
CA SER A 335 -1.64 2.33 -3.88
C SER A 335 -0.85 3.61 -4.17
N LEU A 336 -0.86 4.08 -5.43
CA LEU A 336 -0.35 5.39 -5.87
C LEU A 336 -1.51 6.30 -6.29
N GLU A 337 -1.60 7.50 -5.71
CA GLU A 337 -2.67 8.47 -5.97
C GLU A 337 -2.37 9.36 -7.19
N VAL A 338 -3.41 9.69 -7.96
CA VAL A 338 -3.33 10.72 -9.01
C VAL A 338 -3.12 12.12 -8.40
N SER A 339 -2.76 13.12 -9.21
CA SER A 339 -2.63 14.50 -8.72
C SER A 339 -3.96 15.00 -8.13
N PRO A 340 -4.01 15.51 -6.89
CA PRO A 340 -5.25 15.98 -6.27
C PRO A 340 -5.94 17.10 -7.06
N ARG A 341 -5.17 17.89 -7.81
CA ARG A 341 -5.67 18.96 -8.70
C ARG A 341 -6.58 18.44 -9.82
N LEU A 342 -6.63 17.12 -10.05
CA LEU A 342 -7.51 16.45 -11.01
C LEU A 342 -8.86 16.00 -10.38
N ALA A 343 -9.11 16.29 -9.10
CA ALA A 343 -10.34 15.86 -8.42
C ALA A 343 -11.63 16.41 -9.05
N GLN A 344 -11.57 17.47 -9.86
CA GLN A 344 -12.70 17.99 -10.65
C GLN A 344 -12.56 17.72 -12.16
N ASP A 345 -11.58 16.92 -12.58
CA ASP A 345 -11.29 16.58 -13.97
C ASP A 345 -11.26 15.04 -14.15
N GLY A 346 -12.40 14.49 -14.56
CA GLY A 346 -12.54 13.06 -14.85
C GLY A 346 -11.69 12.60 -16.05
N GLU A 347 -11.54 13.42 -17.10
CA GLU A 347 -10.77 13.03 -18.30
C GLU A 347 -9.27 13.06 -18.03
N GLY A 348 -8.78 14.12 -17.38
CA GLY A 348 -7.41 14.21 -16.88
C GLY A 348 -7.08 13.12 -15.86
N THR A 349 -8.03 12.74 -15.00
CA THR A 349 -7.90 11.60 -14.08
C THR A 349 -7.70 10.27 -14.83
N VAL A 350 -8.48 9.99 -15.88
CA VAL A 350 -8.27 8.78 -16.72
C VAL A 350 -6.89 8.81 -17.41
N ALA A 351 -6.49 9.97 -17.93
CA ALA A 351 -5.18 10.14 -18.58
C ALA A 351 -4.01 9.95 -17.60
N ALA A 352 -4.11 10.51 -16.39
CA ALA A 352 -3.14 10.35 -15.32
C ALA A 352 -3.06 8.90 -14.83
N ALA A 353 -4.20 8.22 -14.65
CA ALA A 353 -4.26 6.81 -14.27
C ALA A 353 -3.53 5.91 -15.28
N ASN A 354 -3.79 6.10 -16.58
CA ASN A 354 -3.10 5.38 -17.66
C ASN A 354 -1.59 5.63 -17.65
N ARG A 355 -1.18 6.90 -17.50
CA ARG A 355 0.23 7.27 -17.43
C ARG A 355 0.94 6.61 -16.24
N LEU A 356 0.39 6.73 -15.04
CA LEU A 356 1.00 6.19 -13.82
C LEU A 356 1.04 4.66 -13.82
N HIS A 357 -0.02 4.00 -14.28
CA HIS A 357 -0.04 2.54 -14.43
C HIS A 357 1.07 2.05 -15.36
N LYS A 358 1.23 2.70 -16.52
CA LYS A 358 2.29 2.40 -17.49
C LYS A 358 3.71 2.71 -16.98
N LEU A 359 3.89 3.76 -16.17
CA LEU A 359 5.19 4.12 -15.61
C LEU A 359 5.64 3.15 -14.51
N VAL A 360 4.74 2.81 -13.59
CA VAL A 360 5.03 1.85 -12.51
C VAL A 360 5.20 0.43 -13.08
N ASN A 361 4.30 0.01 -13.98
CA ASN A 361 4.35 -1.31 -14.63
C ASN A 361 4.56 -2.48 -13.64
N ARG A 362 3.59 -2.69 -12.75
CA ARG A 362 3.53 -3.80 -11.78
C ARG A 362 2.08 -4.32 -11.64
N PRO A 363 1.88 -5.64 -11.47
CA PRO A 363 0.53 -6.24 -11.46
C PRO A 363 -0.24 -5.95 -10.16
N ASN A 364 0.47 -5.66 -9.08
CA ASN A 364 -0.06 -5.37 -7.75
C ASN A 364 -0.16 -3.86 -7.43
N LEU A 365 -0.18 -3.02 -8.46
CA LEU A 365 -0.46 -1.59 -8.34
C LEU A 365 -1.97 -1.33 -8.27
N TYR A 366 -2.37 -0.52 -7.28
CA TYR A 366 -3.59 0.26 -7.34
C TYR A 366 -3.29 1.68 -7.80
N ILE A 367 -3.98 2.14 -8.86
CA ILE A 367 -4.15 3.58 -9.07
C ILE A 367 -5.24 4.06 -8.11
N LYS A 368 -4.95 5.10 -7.34
CA LYS A 368 -5.86 5.65 -6.34
C LYS A 368 -6.54 6.92 -6.87
N ILE A 369 -7.87 6.91 -6.90
CA ILE A 369 -8.73 7.89 -7.58
C ILE A 369 -9.76 8.44 -6.58
N PRO A 370 -9.94 9.77 -6.44
CA PRO A 370 -10.92 10.34 -5.52
C PRO A 370 -12.36 10.07 -5.98
N ALA A 371 -13.26 9.91 -5.02
CA ALA A 371 -14.68 9.68 -5.23
C ALA A 371 -15.48 10.98 -5.36
N THR A 372 -14.99 11.98 -6.10
CA THR A 372 -15.80 13.16 -6.43
C THR A 372 -16.86 12.82 -7.48
N ALA A 373 -17.84 13.69 -7.69
CA ALA A 373 -18.86 13.46 -8.72
C ALA A 373 -18.26 13.36 -10.13
N GLU A 374 -17.18 14.10 -10.37
CA GLU A 374 -16.43 14.20 -11.62
C GLU A 374 -15.54 12.98 -11.86
N CYS A 375 -15.01 12.37 -10.79
CA CYS A 375 -14.09 11.23 -10.88
C CYS A 375 -14.76 9.85 -10.76
N VAL A 376 -15.99 9.73 -10.26
CA VAL A 376 -16.72 8.44 -10.28
C VAL A 376 -16.86 7.86 -11.71
N PRO A 377 -17.18 8.64 -12.76
CA PRO A 377 -17.12 8.15 -14.15
C PRO A 377 -15.70 7.75 -14.63
N ALA A 378 -14.65 8.34 -14.04
CA ALA A 378 -13.26 7.96 -14.33
C ALA A 378 -12.93 6.59 -13.74
N VAL A 379 -13.45 6.23 -12.56
CA VAL A 379 -13.30 4.88 -11.97
C VAL A 379 -13.81 3.80 -12.94
N LYS A 380 -15.04 3.95 -13.43
CA LYS A 380 -15.61 3.04 -14.46
C LYS A 380 -14.68 2.91 -15.67
N SER A 381 -14.21 4.05 -16.17
CA SER A 381 -13.38 4.13 -17.37
C SER A 381 -12.04 3.40 -17.18
N VAL A 382 -11.36 3.61 -16.05
CA VAL A 382 -10.09 2.96 -15.71
C VAL A 382 -10.26 1.46 -15.43
N ILE A 383 -11.30 1.06 -14.70
CA ILE A 383 -11.63 -0.36 -14.48
C ILE A 383 -11.88 -1.08 -15.83
N SER A 384 -12.60 -0.45 -16.76
CA SER A 384 -12.85 -1.02 -18.09
C SER A 384 -11.62 -1.20 -18.99
N GLN A 385 -10.47 -0.66 -18.56
CA GLN A 385 -9.15 -0.81 -19.20
C GLN A 385 -8.31 -1.92 -18.52
N GLU A 386 -8.93 -2.75 -17.67
CA GLU A 386 -8.30 -3.80 -16.86
C GLU A 386 -7.27 -3.28 -15.83
N ILE A 387 -7.32 -1.98 -15.50
CA ILE A 387 -6.48 -1.34 -14.47
C ILE A 387 -7.18 -1.41 -13.11
N SER A 388 -6.51 -1.97 -12.09
CA SER A 388 -7.02 -2.05 -10.72
C SER A 388 -7.03 -0.69 -10.01
N VAL A 389 -8.14 -0.35 -9.33
CA VAL A 389 -8.37 0.99 -8.71
C VAL A 389 -8.65 0.94 -7.20
N ASN A 390 -7.98 1.81 -6.44
CA ASN A 390 -8.34 2.17 -5.06
C ASN A 390 -9.17 3.47 -5.08
N VAL A 391 -10.45 3.40 -4.77
CA VAL A 391 -11.32 4.59 -4.78
C VAL A 391 -11.29 5.26 -3.41
N THR A 392 -10.94 6.55 -3.32
CA THR A 392 -10.65 7.26 -2.06
C THR A 392 -11.57 8.45 -1.80
N LEU A 393 -11.52 9.04 -0.59
CA LEU A 393 -12.38 10.16 -0.16
C LEU A 393 -13.89 9.81 -0.17
N ILE A 394 -14.24 8.56 0.16
CA ILE A 394 -15.64 8.14 0.30
C ILE A 394 -16.11 8.45 1.74
N PHE A 395 -17.08 9.35 1.89
CA PHE A 395 -17.57 9.85 3.19
C PHE A 395 -19.06 9.59 3.47
N SER A 396 -19.82 9.08 2.50
CA SER A 396 -21.26 8.84 2.63
C SER A 396 -21.70 7.54 1.95
N LEU A 397 -22.80 6.95 2.44
CA LEU A 397 -23.41 5.76 1.84
C LEU A 397 -23.82 5.98 0.37
N ALA A 398 -24.41 7.14 0.05
CA ALA A 398 -24.81 7.50 -1.31
C ALA A 398 -23.60 7.66 -2.26
N ARG A 399 -22.46 8.17 -1.77
CA ARG A 399 -21.23 8.20 -2.59
C ARG A 399 -20.67 6.80 -2.77
N TYR A 400 -20.70 5.96 -1.72
CA TYR A 400 -20.22 4.59 -1.82
C TYR A 400 -21.05 3.77 -2.81
N GLU A 401 -22.38 3.91 -2.82
CA GLU A 401 -23.26 3.28 -3.82
C GLU A 401 -22.84 3.61 -5.25
N ALA A 402 -22.63 4.89 -5.56
CA ALA A 402 -22.18 5.33 -6.88
C ALA A 402 -20.79 4.78 -7.27
N VAL A 403 -19.90 4.57 -6.30
CA VAL A 403 -18.59 3.94 -6.50
C VAL A 403 -18.71 2.45 -6.81
N ILE A 404 -19.60 1.72 -6.12
CA ILE A 404 -19.87 0.30 -6.42
C ILE A 404 -20.45 0.17 -7.83
N ASP A 405 -21.45 0.98 -8.17
CA ASP A 405 -22.09 0.90 -9.48
C ASP A 405 -21.12 1.26 -10.62
N ALA A 406 -20.24 2.24 -10.43
CA ALA A 406 -19.15 2.53 -11.38
C ALA A 406 -18.14 1.39 -11.52
N TYR A 407 -17.82 0.66 -10.45
CA TYR A 407 -16.96 -0.53 -10.51
C TYR A 407 -17.62 -1.67 -11.29
N LEU A 408 -18.88 -1.98 -10.97
CA LEU A 408 -19.66 -3.01 -11.65
C LEU A 408 -19.83 -2.68 -13.15
N GLU A 409 -20.17 -1.43 -13.49
CA GLU A 409 -20.26 -0.98 -14.88
C GLU A 409 -18.91 -1.01 -15.62
N GLY A 410 -17.79 -0.89 -14.90
CA GLY A 410 -16.45 -1.06 -15.45
C GLY A 410 -16.18 -2.52 -15.83
N LEU A 411 -16.49 -3.47 -14.93
CA LEU A 411 -16.38 -4.91 -15.18
C LEU A 411 -17.34 -5.41 -16.28
N GLU A 412 -18.52 -4.81 -16.39
CA GLU A 412 -19.50 -5.07 -17.44
C GLU A 412 -19.01 -4.57 -18.82
N ALA A 413 -18.14 -3.56 -18.86
CA ALA A 413 -17.56 -3.00 -20.09
C ALA A 413 -16.30 -3.72 -20.59
N ILE A 414 -15.60 -4.47 -19.72
CA ILE A 414 -14.46 -5.33 -20.12
C ILE A 414 -14.96 -6.42 -21.08
N LYS A 415 -14.26 -6.61 -22.20
CA LYS A 415 -14.58 -7.62 -23.24
C LYS A 415 -13.87 -8.96 -23.06
N ASN A 416 -12.88 -9.02 -22.18
CA ASN A 416 -12.18 -10.23 -21.79
C ASN A 416 -13.09 -11.11 -20.92
N ASP A 417 -13.10 -12.43 -21.12
CA ASP A 417 -13.87 -13.37 -20.29
C ASP A 417 -13.21 -13.67 -18.94
N ASP A 418 -11.91 -13.38 -18.80
CA ASP A 418 -11.16 -13.44 -17.53
C ASP A 418 -11.09 -12.07 -16.85
N LEU A 419 -11.87 -11.89 -15.78
CA LEU A 419 -11.86 -10.70 -14.93
C LEU A 419 -10.96 -10.84 -13.68
N SER A 420 -10.30 -11.99 -13.48
CA SER A 420 -9.63 -12.32 -12.21
C SER A 420 -8.46 -11.42 -11.82
N LYS A 421 -7.89 -10.71 -12.80
CA LYS A 421 -6.76 -9.78 -12.62
C LYS A 421 -7.20 -8.37 -12.22
N VAL A 422 -8.49 -8.05 -12.38
CA VAL A 422 -9.03 -6.74 -12.04
C VAL A 422 -9.55 -6.79 -10.61
N SER A 423 -8.95 -5.98 -9.75
CA SER A 423 -9.30 -5.86 -8.34
C SER A 423 -9.63 -4.40 -8.00
N SER A 424 -10.31 -4.17 -6.89
CA SER A 424 -10.61 -2.82 -6.42
C SER A 424 -10.83 -2.79 -4.91
N VAL A 425 -10.52 -1.65 -4.30
CA VAL A 425 -10.86 -1.33 -2.92
C VAL A 425 -11.58 0.02 -2.86
N ALA A 426 -12.56 0.13 -1.96
CA ALA A 426 -13.30 1.35 -1.69
C ALA A 426 -12.89 1.90 -0.31
N SER A 427 -11.99 2.89 -0.30
CA SER A 427 -11.47 3.55 0.89
C SER A 427 -12.52 4.47 1.52
N PHE A 428 -13.32 3.89 2.42
CA PHE A 428 -14.37 4.55 3.20
C PHE A 428 -13.77 5.18 4.46
N PHE A 429 -13.89 6.50 4.61
CA PHE A 429 -13.20 7.26 5.65
C PHE A 429 -13.98 7.28 6.97
N VAL A 430 -13.32 6.84 8.05
CA VAL A 430 -13.94 6.68 9.37
C VAL A 430 -13.73 7.92 10.27
N SER A 431 -12.52 8.16 10.79
CA SER A 431 -12.34 9.14 11.89
C SER A 431 -12.71 10.58 11.52
N ARG A 432 -12.75 10.95 10.23
CA ARG A 432 -13.15 12.29 9.79
C ARG A 432 -14.64 12.54 9.98
N VAL A 433 -15.47 11.49 9.92
CA VAL A 433 -16.92 11.57 10.15
C VAL A 433 -17.18 11.97 11.60
N ASP A 434 -16.66 11.23 12.58
CA ASP A 434 -16.86 11.57 13.99
C ASP A 434 -16.24 12.93 14.37
N VAL A 435 -15.08 13.32 13.82
CA VAL A 435 -14.52 14.67 14.04
C VAL A 435 -15.47 15.80 13.60
N LEU A 436 -16.25 15.61 12.54
CA LEU A 436 -17.25 16.59 12.09
C LEU A 436 -18.59 16.44 12.82
N VAL A 437 -19.06 15.20 13.03
CA VAL A 437 -20.35 14.92 13.67
C VAL A 437 -20.30 15.24 15.16
N ASP A 438 -19.25 14.85 15.89
CA ASP A 438 -19.06 15.19 17.31
C ASP A 438 -19.11 16.71 17.50
N LYS A 439 -18.41 17.47 16.67
CA LYS A 439 -18.42 18.94 16.69
C LYS A 439 -19.80 19.55 16.42
N ARG A 440 -20.64 18.88 15.61
CA ARG A 440 -22.04 19.29 15.37
C ARG A 440 -22.93 18.90 16.56
N LEU A 441 -22.76 17.71 17.15
CA LEU A 441 -23.46 17.24 18.34
C LEU A 441 -23.15 18.10 19.59
N GLU A 442 -21.89 18.48 19.78
CA GLU A 442 -21.45 19.39 20.87
C GLU A 442 -22.04 20.79 20.73
N LYS A 443 -22.27 21.26 19.51
CA LYS A 443 -22.96 22.53 19.24
C LYS A 443 -24.48 22.45 19.54
N ILE A 444 -25.09 21.26 19.45
CA ILE A 444 -26.49 21.02 19.84
C ILE A 444 -26.58 20.94 21.37
N GLY A 445 -25.63 20.26 22.02
CA GLY A 445 -25.44 20.30 23.48
C GLY A 445 -26.51 19.61 24.32
N SER A 446 -27.51 18.96 23.72
CA SER A 446 -28.46 18.11 24.44
C SER A 446 -27.79 16.82 24.92
N GLU A 447 -28.32 16.23 25.99
CA GLU A 447 -27.83 14.95 26.54
C GLU A 447 -27.88 13.84 25.47
N GLU A 448 -28.99 13.77 24.71
CA GLU A 448 -29.14 12.87 23.55
C GLU A 448 -28.03 13.05 22.52
N ALA A 449 -27.68 14.30 22.16
CA ALA A 449 -26.63 14.56 21.18
C ALA A 449 -25.24 14.21 21.72
N LEU A 450 -24.93 14.61 22.96
CA LEU A 450 -23.63 14.35 23.59
C LEU A 450 -23.38 12.85 23.82
N ALA A 451 -24.44 12.04 23.94
CA ALA A 451 -24.39 10.59 24.06
C ALA A 451 -24.18 9.82 22.72
N LEU A 452 -24.21 10.50 21.57
CA LEU A 452 -23.94 9.92 20.24
C LEU A 452 -22.49 10.13 19.76
N ARG A 453 -21.68 10.90 20.50
CA ARG A 453 -20.30 11.22 20.12
C ARG A 453 -19.41 9.95 20.03
N GLY A 454 -18.55 9.90 19.02
CA GLY A 454 -17.67 8.74 18.76
C GLY A 454 -18.39 7.46 18.31
N LYS A 455 -19.66 7.55 17.87
CA LYS A 455 -20.45 6.41 17.38
C LYS A 455 -20.87 6.53 15.92
N ALA A 456 -20.92 7.74 15.37
CA ALA A 456 -21.57 8.01 14.10
C ALA A 456 -20.78 7.43 12.91
N ALA A 457 -19.45 7.49 12.95
CA ALA A 457 -18.60 6.92 11.92
C ALA A 457 -18.70 5.38 11.86
N ASN A 458 -18.65 4.71 13.01
CA ASN A 458 -18.77 3.25 13.09
C ASN A 458 -20.18 2.77 12.71
N ALA A 459 -21.23 3.49 13.11
CA ALA A 459 -22.60 3.21 12.67
C ALA A 459 -22.75 3.33 11.14
N GLN A 460 -22.21 4.40 10.54
CA GLN A 460 -22.20 4.54 9.09
C GLN A 460 -21.38 3.44 8.40
N ALA A 461 -20.21 3.05 8.95
CA ALA A 461 -19.37 2.00 8.39
C ALA A 461 -20.08 0.62 8.39
N ALA A 462 -20.80 0.27 9.47
CA ALA A 462 -21.61 -0.94 9.53
C ALA A 462 -22.73 -0.96 8.46
N LEU A 463 -23.37 0.20 8.21
CA LEU A 463 -24.35 0.35 7.13
C LEU A 463 -23.70 0.30 5.73
N ALA A 464 -22.47 0.79 5.57
CA ALA A 464 -21.70 0.64 4.33
C ALA A 464 -21.38 -0.84 4.06
N PHE A 465 -21.02 -1.61 5.10
CA PHE A 465 -20.80 -3.05 4.97
C PHE A 465 -22.08 -3.82 4.59
N LYS A 466 -23.24 -3.43 5.13
CA LYS A 466 -24.54 -3.95 4.70
C LYS A 466 -24.82 -3.66 3.22
N LEU A 467 -24.57 -2.43 2.75
CA LEU A 467 -24.72 -2.05 1.34
C LEU A 467 -23.76 -2.84 0.42
N TYR A 468 -22.52 -3.07 0.86
CA TYR A 468 -21.56 -3.95 0.19
C TYR A 468 -22.10 -5.40 0.05
N GLN A 469 -22.65 -5.97 1.14
CA GLN A 469 -23.24 -7.31 1.11
C GLN A 469 -24.40 -7.40 0.11
N GLU A 470 -25.25 -6.37 0.06
CA GLU A 470 -26.40 -6.29 -0.83
C GLU A 470 -25.98 -6.14 -2.31
N LYS A 471 -25.10 -5.19 -2.64
CA LYS A 471 -24.66 -4.90 -4.01
C LYS A 471 -23.79 -6.01 -4.62
N PHE A 472 -22.94 -6.67 -3.81
CA PHE A 472 -22.13 -7.81 -4.26
C PHE A 472 -22.85 -9.15 -4.01
N SER A 473 -24.12 -9.21 -4.43
CA SER A 473 -24.98 -10.39 -4.40
C SER A 473 -25.96 -10.41 -5.59
N GLY A 474 -26.63 -11.55 -5.82
CA GLY A 474 -27.70 -11.68 -6.81
C GLY A 474 -27.24 -11.62 -8.28
N PRO A 475 -28.20 -11.57 -9.24
CA PRO A 475 -27.92 -11.92 -10.65
C PRO A 475 -26.87 -11.07 -11.36
N ARG A 476 -26.78 -9.76 -11.07
CA ARG A 476 -25.78 -8.86 -11.67
C ARG A 476 -24.36 -9.24 -11.22
N TRP A 477 -24.17 -9.38 -9.91
CA TRP A 477 -22.90 -9.82 -9.35
C TRP A 477 -22.53 -11.24 -9.79
N GLU A 478 -23.48 -12.17 -9.75
CA GLU A 478 -23.25 -13.56 -10.16
C GLU A 478 -22.80 -13.70 -11.63
N ALA A 479 -23.28 -12.83 -12.53
CA ALA A 479 -22.84 -12.83 -13.93
C ALA A 479 -21.36 -12.43 -14.08
N LEU A 480 -20.87 -11.51 -13.24
CA LEU A 480 -19.47 -11.09 -13.19
C LEU A 480 -18.60 -12.11 -12.45
N ALA A 481 -19.07 -12.66 -11.34
CA ALA A 481 -18.37 -13.71 -10.60
C ALA A 481 -18.14 -14.98 -11.45
N LYS A 482 -19.07 -15.33 -12.36
CA LYS A 482 -18.91 -16.41 -13.35
C LYS A 482 -17.79 -16.15 -14.39
N ARG A 483 -17.39 -14.89 -14.57
CA ARG A 483 -16.22 -14.44 -15.35
C ARG A 483 -14.97 -14.25 -14.49
N GLY A 484 -14.98 -14.73 -13.25
CA GLY A 484 -13.86 -14.64 -12.30
C GLY A 484 -13.67 -13.27 -11.66
N ALA A 485 -14.66 -12.37 -11.69
CA ALA A 485 -14.53 -11.05 -11.07
C ALA A 485 -14.27 -11.12 -9.56
N ASN A 486 -13.39 -10.23 -9.08
CA ASN A 486 -13.22 -9.94 -7.67
C ASN A 486 -14.32 -8.98 -7.17
N LYS A 487 -14.60 -8.97 -5.87
CA LYS A 487 -15.44 -7.93 -5.26
C LYS A 487 -14.60 -6.67 -5.04
N GLN A 488 -15.24 -5.49 -5.09
CA GLN A 488 -14.60 -4.29 -4.57
C GLN A 488 -14.68 -4.32 -3.04
N ARG A 489 -13.55 -4.62 -2.39
CA ARG A 489 -13.47 -4.76 -0.93
C ARG A 489 -13.64 -3.40 -0.26
N LEU A 490 -14.40 -3.33 0.82
CA LEU A 490 -14.42 -2.15 1.68
C LEU A 490 -13.06 -1.99 2.37
N LEU A 491 -12.51 -0.78 2.32
CA LEU A 491 -11.26 -0.42 2.97
C LEU A 491 -11.54 0.69 3.98
N TRP A 492 -11.40 0.37 5.27
CA TRP A 492 -11.56 1.35 6.34
C TRP A 492 -10.33 2.27 6.36
N ALA A 493 -10.54 3.54 6.04
CA ALA A 493 -9.51 4.55 5.88
C ALA A 493 -9.60 5.63 6.95
N SER A 494 -8.47 6.27 7.27
CA SER A 494 -8.38 7.24 8.37
C SER A 494 -8.85 6.63 9.71
N THR A 495 -8.33 5.46 10.05
CA THR A 495 -8.73 4.69 11.25
C THR A 495 -7.87 4.98 12.49
N GLY A 496 -6.80 5.77 12.37
CA GLY A 496 -6.14 6.33 13.55
C GLY A 496 -7.06 7.28 14.31
N VAL A 497 -7.23 7.09 15.60
CA VAL A 497 -8.16 7.87 16.44
C VAL A 497 -7.70 9.32 16.62
N LYS A 498 -8.67 10.23 16.87
CA LYS A 498 -8.47 11.70 16.85
C LYS A 498 -8.85 12.41 18.16
N ASN A 499 -9.65 11.76 19.00
CA ASN A 499 -10.05 12.24 20.32
C ASN A 499 -9.38 11.34 21.38
N PRO A 500 -8.51 11.84 22.27
CA PRO A 500 -7.83 11.04 23.28
C PRO A 500 -8.75 10.52 24.40
N ALA A 501 -10.02 10.92 24.43
CA ALA A 501 -11.03 10.34 25.32
C ALA A 501 -11.63 9.02 24.78
N TYR A 502 -11.32 8.63 23.54
CA TYR A 502 -11.76 7.38 22.93
C TYR A 502 -10.63 6.34 22.96
N SER A 503 -10.98 5.05 22.97
CA SER A 503 -10.00 3.99 22.71
C SER A 503 -9.35 4.22 21.34
N ASP A 504 -8.03 4.09 21.30
CA ASP A 504 -7.16 4.18 20.13
C ASP A 504 -7.44 3.12 19.05
N VAL A 505 -8.06 1.98 19.42
CA VAL A 505 -8.54 0.95 18.49
C VAL A 505 -10.02 1.11 18.07
N LEU A 506 -10.69 2.22 18.40
CA LEU A 506 -12.13 2.48 18.12
C LEU A 506 -12.51 2.34 16.63
N TYR A 507 -11.62 2.61 15.69
CA TYR A 507 -11.89 2.47 14.24
C TYR A 507 -11.20 1.24 13.63
N ILE A 508 -10.83 0.26 14.47
CA ILE A 508 -10.34 -1.05 14.05
C ILE A 508 -11.23 -2.13 14.64
N ALA A 509 -11.25 -2.28 15.97
CA ALA A 509 -11.92 -3.40 16.64
C ALA A 509 -13.43 -3.50 16.35
N PRO A 510 -14.22 -2.42 16.27
CA PRO A 510 -15.64 -2.50 15.88
C PRO A 510 -15.89 -2.76 14.39
N LEU A 511 -14.87 -2.58 13.53
CA LEU A 511 -14.99 -2.69 12.07
C LEU A 511 -14.43 -4.00 11.51
N VAL A 512 -14.11 -4.98 12.36
CA VAL A 512 -13.58 -6.28 11.96
C VAL A 512 -14.66 -7.13 11.30
N GLY A 513 -14.34 -7.68 10.11
CA GLY A 513 -15.19 -8.63 9.40
C GLY A 513 -14.71 -9.00 8.00
N PRO A 514 -15.36 -9.98 7.36
CA PRO A 514 -14.84 -10.68 6.19
C PRO A 514 -14.86 -9.85 4.90
N ASP A 515 -13.85 -10.08 4.06
CA ASP A 515 -13.64 -9.43 2.76
C ASP A 515 -13.47 -7.90 2.83
N THR A 516 -12.99 -7.41 3.98
CA THR A 516 -12.66 -6.00 4.20
C THR A 516 -11.15 -5.78 4.33
N VAL A 517 -10.72 -4.52 4.30
CA VAL A 517 -9.35 -4.05 4.50
C VAL A 517 -9.40 -2.96 5.57
N ASN A 518 -8.36 -2.79 6.38
CA ASN A 518 -8.19 -1.61 7.24
C ASN A 518 -6.81 -1.03 7.01
N THR A 519 -6.71 0.21 6.50
CA THR A 519 -5.40 0.86 6.31
C THR A 519 -5.10 1.77 7.50
N MET A 520 -4.08 1.39 8.25
CA MET A 520 -3.80 1.92 9.59
C MET A 520 -2.51 2.74 9.57
N PRO A 521 -2.50 3.95 10.15
CA PRO A 521 -1.24 4.62 10.49
C PRO A 521 -0.50 3.84 11.58
N LEU A 522 0.82 3.99 11.64
CA LEU A 522 1.71 3.17 12.49
C LEU A 522 1.20 3.02 13.93
N ASN A 523 0.82 4.12 14.58
CA ASN A 523 0.38 4.13 15.97
C ASN A 523 -0.92 3.33 16.22
N ALA A 524 -1.82 3.25 15.24
CA ALA A 524 -3.08 2.51 15.36
C ALA A 524 -2.87 1.01 15.09
N LEU A 525 -1.94 0.69 14.17
CA LEU A 525 -1.46 -0.67 13.93
C LEU A 525 -0.73 -1.21 15.16
N GLU A 526 0.14 -0.42 15.79
CA GLU A 526 0.86 -0.77 17.02
C GLU A 526 -0.10 -0.99 18.20
N ALA A 527 -1.07 -0.10 18.43
CA ALA A 527 -2.09 -0.27 19.46
C ALA A 527 -2.92 -1.56 19.25
N PHE A 528 -3.33 -1.86 18.02
CA PHE A 528 -4.06 -3.09 17.72
C PHE A 528 -3.19 -4.36 17.84
N VAL A 529 -1.87 -4.28 17.64
CA VAL A 529 -0.95 -5.39 17.94
C VAL A 529 -0.77 -5.60 19.44
N ASP A 530 -0.72 -4.52 20.23
CA ASP A 530 -0.52 -4.55 21.69
C ASP A 530 -1.74 -5.10 22.45
N HIS A 531 -2.93 -4.56 22.19
CA HIS A 531 -4.15 -4.86 22.96
C HIS A 531 -5.43 -4.97 22.12
N GLY A 532 -5.31 -5.03 20.78
CA GLY A 532 -6.46 -5.23 19.88
C GLY A 532 -7.15 -6.58 20.08
N THR A 533 -8.48 -6.59 19.99
CA THR A 533 -9.29 -7.83 20.01
C THR A 533 -9.70 -8.22 18.59
N VAL A 534 -9.41 -9.45 18.19
CA VAL A 534 -9.85 -10.03 16.92
C VAL A 534 -11.15 -10.81 17.16
N SER A 535 -12.24 -10.29 16.61
CA SER A 535 -13.57 -10.90 16.56
C SER A 535 -14.38 -10.20 15.47
N ARG A 536 -15.20 -10.91 14.70
CA ARG A 536 -16.20 -10.26 13.82
C ARG A 536 -17.16 -9.38 14.63
N THR A 537 -17.33 -8.14 14.21
CA THR A 537 -18.19 -7.13 14.86
C THR A 537 -18.99 -6.27 13.89
N ILE A 538 -18.48 -6.06 12.66
CA ILE A 538 -19.02 -5.08 11.70
C ILE A 538 -20.51 -5.22 11.40
N ASP A 539 -21.04 -6.44 11.46
CA ASP A 539 -22.46 -6.77 11.25
C ASP A 539 -23.17 -7.37 12.49
N ALA A 540 -22.54 -7.31 13.67
CA ALA A 540 -23.07 -7.89 14.90
C ALA A 540 -24.32 -7.17 15.45
N ASN A 541 -24.43 -5.84 15.25
CA ASN A 541 -25.62 -5.08 15.64
C ASN A 541 -26.02 -3.99 14.62
N LEU A 542 -26.37 -4.43 13.40
CA LEU A 542 -26.87 -3.54 12.34
C LEU A 542 -28.14 -2.74 12.74
N GLY A 543 -28.90 -3.21 13.73
CA GLY A 543 -30.08 -2.51 14.25
C GLY A 543 -29.72 -1.25 15.04
N GLU A 544 -28.76 -1.36 15.97
CA GLU A 544 -28.22 -0.20 16.70
C GLU A 544 -27.48 0.77 15.77
N ALA A 545 -26.71 0.26 14.80
CA ALA A 545 -26.07 1.10 13.79
C ALA A 545 -27.08 1.92 12.98
N LYS A 546 -28.21 1.31 12.58
CA LYS A 546 -29.33 2.02 11.92
C LYS A 546 -29.92 3.09 12.84
N GLN A 547 -30.19 2.77 14.11
CA GLN A 547 -30.74 3.73 15.08
C GLN A 547 -29.82 4.91 15.35
N ILE A 548 -28.51 4.69 15.49
CA ILE A 548 -27.52 5.77 15.66
C ILE A 548 -27.48 6.67 14.43
N TYR A 549 -27.44 6.09 13.23
CA TYR A 549 -27.43 6.82 11.97
C TYR A 549 -28.68 7.69 11.81
N ASP A 550 -29.85 7.12 12.08
CA ASP A 550 -31.13 7.84 12.02
C ASP A 550 -31.21 8.94 13.08
N LYS A 551 -30.75 8.69 14.32
CA LYS A 551 -30.81 9.66 15.43
C LYS A 551 -29.91 10.87 15.21
N VAL A 552 -28.76 10.71 14.55
CA VAL A 552 -27.91 11.82 14.11
C VAL A 552 -28.67 12.73 13.14
N GLU A 553 -29.46 12.16 12.22
CA GLU A 553 -30.26 12.93 11.25
C GLU A 553 -31.52 13.56 11.88
N GLU A 554 -32.19 12.88 12.83
CA GLU A 554 -33.28 13.46 13.65
C GLU A 554 -32.83 14.70 14.43
N LEU A 555 -31.57 14.74 14.88
CA LEU A 555 -30.97 15.90 15.56
C LEU A 555 -30.57 17.03 14.59
N GLY A 556 -30.90 16.91 13.29
CA GLY A 556 -30.64 17.92 12.28
C GLY A 556 -29.24 17.87 11.66
N ILE A 557 -28.48 16.80 11.88
CA ILE A 557 -27.18 16.58 11.23
C ILE A 557 -27.40 15.73 9.97
N LEU A 558 -27.74 16.41 8.87
CA LEU A 558 -28.01 15.76 7.59
C LEU A 558 -26.75 15.05 7.05
N TRP A 559 -26.88 13.77 6.70
CA TRP A 559 -25.74 12.97 6.21
C TRP A 559 -25.22 13.42 4.85
N ALA A 560 -26.08 13.99 4.01
CA ALA A 560 -25.69 14.64 2.75
C ALA A 560 -24.73 15.82 2.99
N ASP A 561 -24.98 16.64 4.01
CA ASP A 561 -24.13 17.79 4.36
C ASP A 561 -22.82 17.35 5.02
N VAL A 562 -22.82 16.25 5.78
CA VAL A 562 -21.61 15.65 6.35
C VAL A 562 -20.71 15.13 5.22
N GLY A 563 -21.26 14.32 4.31
CA GLY A 563 -20.52 13.77 3.18
C GLY A 563 -19.95 14.86 2.27
N SER A 564 -20.78 15.82 1.87
CA SER A 564 -20.38 16.91 0.97
C SER A 564 -19.31 17.81 1.56
N GLN A 565 -19.41 18.15 2.86
CA GLN A 565 -18.38 18.94 3.54
C GLN A 565 -17.04 18.19 3.60
N LEU A 566 -17.06 16.90 3.95
CA LEU A 566 -15.84 16.10 4.07
C LEU A 566 -15.18 15.78 2.73
N GLU A 567 -15.96 15.67 1.65
CA GLU A 567 -15.43 15.54 0.28
C GLU A 567 -14.65 16.80 -0.12
N VAL A 568 -15.24 17.99 0.06
CA VAL A 568 -14.60 19.29 -0.25
C VAL A 568 -13.38 19.57 0.64
N GLU A 569 -13.51 19.40 1.97
CA GLU A 569 -12.38 19.56 2.90
C GLU A 569 -11.28 18.51 2.65
N GLY A 570 -11.66 17.32 2.19
CA GLY A 570 -10.74 16.24 1.86
C GLY A 570 -9.89 16.52 0.63
N VAL A 571 -10.51 16.97 -0.47
CA VAL A 571 -9.81 17.40 -1.70
C VAL A 571 -8.88 18.57 -1.40
N ALA A 572 -9.41 19.65 -0.80
CA ALA A 572 -8.62 20.85 -0.51
C ALA A 572 -7.43 20.59 0.42
N SER A 573 -7.55 19.64 1.37
CA SER A 573 -6.44 19.22 2.22
C SER A 573 -5.35 18.45 1.44
N PHE A 574 -5.71 17.69 0.41
CA PHE A 574 -4.76 16.93 -0.40
C PHE A 574 -4.09 17.80 -1.46
N GLU A 575 -4.84 18.70 -2.11
CA GLU A 575 -4.28 19.75 -2.98
C GLU A 575 -3.24 20.59 -2.25
N LYS A 576 -3.57 21.08 -1.04
CA LYS A 576 -2.64 21.87 -0.23
C LYS A 576 -1.35 21.12 0.12
N SER A 577 -1.43 19.84 0.50
CA SER A 577 -0.22 19.02 0.74
C SER A 577 0.61 18.82 -0.53
N PHE A 578 -0.04 18.67 -1.69
CA PHE A 578 0.65 18.55 -2.97
C PHE A 578 1.34 19.86 -3.37
N ASP A 579 0.66 21.01 -3.24
CA ASP A 579 1.24 22.33 -3.53
C ASP A 579 2.40 22.67 -2.58
N ASN A 580 2.30 22.31 -1.28
CA ASN A 580 3.40 22.40 -0.32
C ASN A 580 4.60 21.54 -0.73
N LEU A 581 4.37 20.29 -1.13
CA LEU A 581 5.41 19.35 -1.57
C LEU A 581 6.13 19.87 -2.84
N ILE A 582 5.39 20.29 -3.85
CA ILE A 582 5.96 20.87 -5.09
C ILE A 582 6.73 22.16 -4.77
N SER A 583 6.22 23.03 -3.91
CA SER A 583 6.91 24.25 -3.47
C SER A 583 8.21 23.95 -2.70
N SER A 584 8.19 22.91 -1.86
CA SER A 584 9.35 22.46 -1.09
C SER A 584 10.43 21.85 -1.98
N LEU A 585 10.02 21.11 -3.02
CA LEU A 585 10.93 20.57 -4.03
C LEU A 585 11.46 21.67 -4.97
N GLN A 586 10.69 22.71 -5.31
CA GLN A 586 11.21 23.87 -6.04
C GLN A 586 12.28 24.59 -5.21
N ALA A 587 11.98 24.88 -3.94
CA ALA A 587 12.94 25.46 -3.00
C ALA A 587 14.12 24.52 -2.63
N LYS A 588 14.14 23.28 -3.16
CA LYS A 588 15.26 22.33 -3.12
C LYS A 588 16.04 22.36 -4.44
N ALA A 589 15.35 22.42 -5.59
CA ALA A 589 15.94 22.61 -6.92
C ALA A 589 16.71 23.94 -7.02
N ASP A 590 16.16 25.03 -6.47
CA ASP A 590 16.76 26.36 -6.45
C ASP A 590 18.07 26.45 -5.61
N LYS A 591 18.50 25.34 -5.00
CA LYS A 591 19.71 25.21 -4.17
C LYS A 591 20.72 24.17 -4.72
N LEU A 592 20.48 23.62 -5.91
CA LEU A 592 21.34 22.63 -6.57
C LEU A 592 22.33 23.25 -7.57
#